data_AF-A0A378BT07-F1
#
_entry.id   AF-A0A378BT07-F1
#
_cell.length_a   1.000
_cell.length_b   1.000
_cell.length_c   1.000
_cell.angle_alpha   90.00
_cell.angle_beta   90.00
_cell.angle_gamma   90.00
#
_symmetry.space_group_name_H-M   'P 1'
#
loop_
_entity.id
_entity.type
_entity.pdbx_description
1 polymer ?
#
loop_
_entity_poly.entity_id
_entity_poly.type
_entity_poly.pdbx_seq_one_letter_code
_entity_poly.pdbx_strand_id
1 'polypeptide(L)'
;MVFIDNLGKEHSPAARLSLAERIAIMERYVGKRVVDAVIAGPKADISGIDDRLVIQTPLEASDVPYRHDRALLRGALEKAIQLPG
;
A
#
# COMPACT_ATOMS: atom_id res chain seq x y z
N MET A 1 0.16 -9.07 7.69
CA MET A 1 1.10 -8.61 6.64
C MET A 1 0.77 -7.18 6.25
N VAL A 2 1.77 -6.38 5.88
CA VAL A 2 1.55 -5.01 5.37
C VAL A 2 1.79 -5.00 3.85
N PHE A 3 0.83 -4.47 3.09
CA PHE A 3 0.98 -4.18 1.66
C PHE A 3 1.40 -2.73 1.48
N ILE A 4 2.39 -2.47 0.63
CA ILE A 4 2.87 -1.11 0.32
C ILE A 4 2.54 -0.85 -1.15
N ASP A 5 1.80 0.22 -1.41
CA ASP A 5 1.43 0.60 -2.77
C ASP A 5 2.61 1.21 -3.55
N ASN A 6 2.54 1.11 -4.86
CA ASN A 6 3.51 1.74 -5.75
C ASN A 6 3.29 3.27 -5.78
N LEU A 7 4.38 4.05 -5.75
CA LEU A 7 4.32 5.51 -5.86
C LEU A 7 4.10 5.99 -7.30
N GLY A 8 4.73 5.30 -8.24
CA GLY A 8 4.68 5.62 -9.65
C GLY A 8 3.52 4.95 -10.36
N LYS A 9 3.15 5.50 -11.54
CA LYS A 9 2.28 4.78 -12.46
C LYS A 9 2.98 3.51 -12.91
N GLU A 10 2.35 2.39 -12.63
CA GLU A 10 2.72 1.09 -13.19
C GLU A 10 2.48 1.13 -14.70
N HIS A 11 3.39 0.55 -15.49
CA HIS A 11 3.28 0.50 -16.95
C HIS A 11 2.91 -0.89 -17.48
N SER A 12 2.86 -1.88 -16.59
CA SER A 12 2.41 -3.24 -16.91
C SER A 12 0.88 -3.35 -16.95
N PRO A 13 0.31 -4.51 -17.35
CA PRO A 13 -1.14 -4.73 -17.32
C PRO A 13 -1.79 -4.50 -15.94
N ALA A 14 -1.00 -4.58 -14.86
CA ALA A 14 -1.45 -4.30 -13.50
C ALA A 14 -1.83 -2.82 -13.27
N ALA A 15 -1.44 -1.92 -14.17
CA ALA A 15 -1.80 -0.50 -14.13
C ALA A 15 -3.32 -0.25 -14.20
N ARG A 16 -4.08 -1.20 -14.74
CA ARG A 16 -5.54 -1.12 -14.85
C ARG A 16 -6.27 -1.63 -13.61
N LEU A 17 -5.54 -2.27 -12.70
CA LEU A 17 -6.11 -2.83 -11.49
C LEU A 17 -6.16 -1.74 -10.41
N SER A 18 -7.29 -1.62 -9.75
CA SER A 18 -7.43 -0.89 -8.50
C SER A 18 -6.50 -1.50 -7.43
N LEU A 19 -6.22 -0.72 -6.38
CA LEU A 19 -5.45 -1.21 -5.24
C LEU A 19 -6.10 -2.43 -4.59
N ALA A 20 -7.43 -2.44 -4.46
CA ALA A 20 -8.19 -3.57 -3.96
C ALA A 20 -8.00 -4.83 -4.81
N GLU A 21 -8.06 -4.71 -6.14
CA GLU A 21 -7.83 -5.84 -7.06
C GLU A 21 -6.40 -6.37 -7.00
N ARG A 22 -5.39 -5.50 -6.90
CA ARG A 22 -3.99 -5.92 -6.75
C ARG A 22 -3.80 -6.78 -5.51
N ILE A 23 -4.38 -6.35 -4.38
CA ILE A 23 -4.31 -7.13 -3.14
C ILE A 23 -5.09 -8.44 -3.27
N ALA A 24 -6.29 -8.43 -3.85
CA ALA A 24 -7.10 -9.64 -4.02
C ALA A 24 -6.40 -10.69 -4.90
N ILE A 25 -5.74 -10.26 -5.98
CA ILE A 25 -4.94 -11.15 -6.83
C ILE A 25 -3.78 -11.75 -6.04
N MET A 26 -3.05 -10.93 -5.27
CA MET A 26 -1.94 -11.41 -4.44
C MET A 26 -2.40 -12.44 -3.42
N GLU A 27 -3.47 -12.16 -2.67
CA GLU A 27 -4.02 -13.08 -1.67
C GLU A 27 -4.57 -14.37 -2.29
N ARG A 28 -5.12 -14.30 -3.51
CA ARG A 28 -5.53 -15.49 -4.26
C ARG A 28 -4.34 -16.40 -4.56
N TYR A 29 -3.18 -15.85 -4.94
CA TYR A 29 -1.96 -16.63 -5.16
C TYR A 29 -1.38 -17.18 -3.85
N VAL A 30 -1.49 -16.44 -2.76
CA VAL A 30 -1.12 -16.93 -1.41
C VAL A 30 -2.10 -18.01 -0.92
N GLY A 31 -3.33 -18.03 -1.42
CA GLY A 31 -4.38 -19.00 -1.08
C GLY A 31 -5.18 -18.63 0.17
N LYS A 32 -4.98 -17.45 0.74
CA LYS A 32 -5.72 -16.95 1.92
C LYS A 32 -5.58 -15.43 2.05
N ARG A 33 -6.49 -14.80 2.80
CA ARG A 33 -6.35 -13.40 3.22
C ARG A 33 -5.19 -13.27 4.21
N VAL A 34 -4.26 -12.35 3.94
CA VAL A 34 -3.05 -12.16 4.76
C VAL A 34 -2.70 -10.69 4.97
N VAL A 35 -3.27 -9.79 4.18
CA VAL A 35 -2.99 -8.35 4.28
C VAL A 35 -3.89 -7.74 5.34
N ASP A 36 -3.28 -7.30 6.43
CA ASP A 36 -3.95 -6.67 7.57
C ASP A 36 -3.90 -5.14 7.46
N ALA A 37 -2.86 -4.61 6.80
CA ALA A 37 -2.66 -3.19 6.62
C ALA A 37 -2.17 -2.84 5.21
N VAL A 38 -2.57 -1.66 4.74
CA VAL A 38 -2.20 -1.08 3.45
C VAL A 38 -1.60 0.30 3.67
N ILE A 39 -0.37 0.50 3.18
CA ILE A 39 0.30 1.80 3.15
C ILE A 39 0.23 2.31 1.71
N ALA A 40 -0.33 3.49 1.52
CA ALA A 40 -0.51 4.09 0.19
C ALA A 40 -0.26 5.60 0.20
N GLY A 41 -0.05 6.16 -0.99
CA GLY A 41 0.09 7.61 -1.16
C GLY A 41 -1.20 8.38 -0.78
N PRO A 42 -1.10 9.69 -0.53
CA PRO A 42 -2.21 10.51 -0.02
C PRO A 42 -3.37 10.65 -1.01
N LYS A 43 -3.14 10.33 -2.28
CA LYS A 43 -4.13 10.40 -3.37
C LYS A 43 -4.50 9.03 -3.95
N ALA A 44 -4.03 7.94 -3.32
CA ALA A 44 -4.38 6.61 -3.76
C ALA A 44 -5.89 6.38 -3.62
N ASP A 45 -6.49 5.69 -4.59
CA ASP A 45 -7.86 5.21 -4.49
C ASP A 45 -7.91 3.95 -3.61
N ILE A 46 -8.57 4.08 -2.46
CA ILE A 46 -8.69 3.02 -1.44
C ILE A 46 -10.07 2.38 -1.43
N SER A 47 -10.90 2.67 -2.44
CA SER A 47 -12.24 2.11 -2.58
C SER A 47 -12.18 0.57 -2.59
N GLY A 48 -13.01 -0.07 -1.76
CA GLY A 48 -13.06 -1.54 -1.63
C GLY A 48 -11.98 -2.14 -0.71
N ILE A 49 -11.33 -1.32 0.13
CA ILE A 49 -10.40 -1.76 1.17
C ILE A 49 -10.99 -1.44 2.55
N ASP A 50 -12.13 -2.06 2.85
CA ASP A 50 -12.93 -1.68 4.03
C ASP A 50 -12.52 -2.41 5.32
N ASP A 51 -12.02 -3.65 5.21
CA ASP A 51 -11.70 -4.52 6.35
C ASP A 51 -10.20 -4.54 6.71
N ARG A 52 -9.46 -3.47 6.40
CA ARG A 52 -8.02 -3.38 6.63
C ARG A 52 -7.64 -2.03 7.20
N LEU A 53 -6.54 -2.00 7.95
CA LEU A 53 -5.93 -0.73 8.32
C LEU A 53 -5.39 -0.04 7.07
N VAL A 54 -5.84 1.17 6.77
CA VAL A 54 -5.34 1.96 5.65
C VAL A 54 -4.58 3.18 6.17
N ILE A 55 -3.32 3.31 5.76
CA ILE A 55 -2.46 4.45 6.09
C ILE A 55 -2.14 5.19 4.80
N GLN A 56 -2.80 6.34 4.60
CA GLN A 56 -2.51 7.27 3.51
C GLN A 56 -1.60 8.40 4.00
N THR A 57 -0.40 8.47 3.44
CA THR A 57 0.60 9.47 3.85
C THR A 57 1.56 9.77 2.70
N PRO A 58 2.20 10.95 2.64
CA PRO A 58 3.30 11.17 1.71
C PRO A 58 4.41 10.13 1.95
N LEU A 59 4.89 9.55 0.87
CA LEU A 59 5.85 8.44 0.91
C LEU A 59 7.02 8.68 -0.04
N GLU A 60 6.88 9.62 -0.97
CA GLU A 60 7.89 10.00 -1.95
C GLU A 60 8.99 10.88 -1.36
N ALA A 61 10.20 10.72 -1.89
CA ALA A 61 11.31 11.64 -1.62
C ALA A 61 11.10 12.97 -2.36
N SER A 62 11.55 14.07 -1.76
CA SER A 62 11.37 15.41 -2.33
C SER A 62 12.11 15.65 -3.65
N ASP A 63 13.15 14.87 -3.91
CA ASP A 63 14.01 14.99 -5.09
C ASP A 63 13.62 14.02 -6.23
N VAL A 64 13.00 12.87 -5.90
CA VAL A 64 12.64 11.83 -6.88
C VAL A 64 11.26 11.24 -6.55
N PRO A 65 10.21 11.54 -7.36
CA PRO A 65 8.82 11.24 -7.00
C PRO A 65 8.44 9.76 -7.04
N TYR A 66 9.20 8.92 -7.75
CA TYR A 66 8.96 7.46 -7.81
C TYR A 66 9.79 6.68 -6.78
N ARG A 67 10.57 7.37 -5.94
CA ARG A 67 11.38 6.75 -4.90
C ARG A 67 10.74 7.00 -3.54
N HIS A 68 10.60 5.93 -2.76
CA HIS A 68 10.17 6.05 -1.37
C HIS A 68 11.23 6.79 -0.55
N ASP A 69 10.81 7.80 0.21
CA ASP A 69 11.59 8.33 1.31
C ASP A 69 11.63 7.30 2.44
N ARG A 70 12.85 6.94 2.86
CA ARG A 70 13.06 5.89 3.86
C ARG A 70 12.50 6.25 5.23
N ALA A 71 12.59 7.52 5.64
CA ALA A 71 12.11 7.95 6.94
C ALA A 71 10.58 8.00 6.97
N LEU A 72 9.95 8.49 5.90
CA LEU A 72 8.50 8.51 5.77
C LEU A 72 7.92 7.10 5.73
N LEU A 73 8.49 6.21 4.91
CA LEU A 73 8.04 4.82 4.83
C LEU A 73 8.22 4.09 6.17
N ARG A 74 9.33 4.32 6.86
CA ARG A 74 9.56 3.77 8.20
C ARG A 74 8.47 4.23 9.18
N GLY A 75 8.16 5.52 9.21
CA GLY A 75 7.10 6.05 10.08
C GLY A 75 5.73 5.47 9.76
N ALA A 76 5.43 5.22 8.47
CA ALA A 76 4.20 4.55 8.06
C ALA A 76 4.16 3.08 8.53
N LEU A 77 5.29 2.37 8.43
CA LEU A 77 5.40 0.99 8.92
C LEU A 77 5.26 0.91 10.44
N GLU A 78 5.87 1.84 11.20
CA GLU A 78 5.74 1.92 12.65
C GLU A 78 4.27 2.10 13.06
N LYS A 79 3.52 2.96 12.36
CA LYS A 79 2.07 3.09 12.58
C LYS A 79 1.29 1.80 12.24
N ALA A 80 1.70 1.08 11.20
CA ALA A 80 1.04 -0.15 10.78
C ALA A 80 1.23 -1.31 11.78
N ILE A 81 2.38 -1.36 12.46
CA ILE A 81 2.72 -2.43 13.40
C ILE A 81 2.42 -2.10 14.88
N GLN A 82 2.17 -0.83 15.21
CA GLN A 82 1.91 -0.39 16.58
C GLN A 82 0.49 -0.65 17.09
N LEU A 83 -0.43 -1.16 16.26
CA LEU A 83 -1.72 -1.63 16.74
C LEU A 83 -1.52 -2.98 17.45
N PRO A 84 -1.72 -3.07 18.78
CA PRO A 84 -1.78 -4.36 19.45
C PRO A 84 -2.98 -5.12 18.87
N GLY A 85 -2.76 -6.41 18.57
CA GLY A 85 -3.85 -7.33 18.23
C GLY A 85 -4.85 -7.52 19.37
#